data_AF-A0A7X9DNL7-F1
#
_entry.id   AF-A0A7X9DNL7-F1
#
_cell.length_a   1.000
_cell.length_b   1.000
_cell.length_c   1.000
_cell.angle_alpha   90.00
_cell.angle_beta   90.00
_cell.angle_gamma   90.00
#
_symmetry.space_group_name_H-M   'P 1'
#
loop_
_entity.id
_entity.type
_entity.pdbx_description
1 polymer ?
#
loop_
_entity_poly.entity_id
_entity_poly.type
_entity_poly.pdbx_seq_one_letter_code
_entity_poly.pdbx_strand_id
1 'polypeptide(L)'
;MMQPGVFVEVNCQQKNRNGQRICGDVFLSRKVKEESRVVVVLSDGMGHGVKANVLATLTATMALNFAREHKQAERIAEIIMNTLPVCSERKMSYSTFTVVDIEEGGKATILQYDNPRTLIFRGNKPLQVPWNCIVMNSEKNRGKEIHTCTFEPLKEDRLVICTDGITQSGMGSPAYPFGWGEEGLTGFVIDQITQNPVISARRLASRVVTMANKNDQYLLKDDASCAVVYFREPRRLLLVTGPPYEKEKDAVLAGMVDGFNGKKIICGGTTSDIIARELKREIKDSFEFPDPELPPVSAMEGVDLITEGILTLSKVVLILQDYNNNTVLGKGPADQIVRLLRESDEIHFVIGTRINEAHQDPNLPVELEIRRTVVKRIARLLEEKLL
;
A
#
# COMPACT_ATOMS: atom_id res chain seq x y z
N MET A 1 10.07 -20.61 -8.83
CA MET A 1 11.07 -19.79 -8.11
C MET A 1 10.92 -18.33 -8.50
N MET A 2 10.42 -17.49 -7.59
CA MET A 2 10.39 -16.03 -7.78
C MET A 2 11.82 -15.51 -7.94
N GLN A 3 12.04 -14.64 -8.93
CA GLN A 3 13.32 -13.98 -9.12
C GLN A 3 13.63 -13.09 -7.90
N PRO A 4 14.90 -12.99 -7.44
CA PRO A 4 15.27 -12.02 -6.41
C PRO A 4 14.86 -10.61 -6.86
N GLY A 5 14.11 -9.89 -6.02
CA GLY A 5 13.65 -8.52 -6.31
C GLY A 5 12.13 -8.31 -6.48
N VAL A 6 11.29 -9.31 -6.22
CA VAL A 6 9.83 -9.10 -6.24
C VAL A 6 9.33 -8.65 -4.86
N PHE A 7 8.89 -7.40 -4.79
CA PHE A 7 8.24 -6.76 -3.67
C PHE A 7 6.72 -7.03 -3.67
N VAL A 8 6.15 -7.23 -2.49
CA VAL A 8 4.71 -7.43 -2.29
C VAL A 8 4.07 -6.12 -1.81
N GLU A 9 3.40 -5.41 -2.74
CA GLU A 9 2.57 -4.25 -2.40
C GLU A 9 1.20 -4.74 -1.93
N VAL A 10 0.78 -4.33 -0.74
CA VAL A 10 -0.53 -4.66 -0.18
C VAL A 10 -1.28 -3.38 0.16
N ASN A 11 -2.52 -3.25 -0.32
CA ASN A 11 -3.38 -2.15 0.10
C ASN A 11 -4.85 -2.54 0.12
N CYS A 12 -5.61 -1.96 1.04
CA CYS A 12 -7.06 -2.12 1.11
C CYS A 12 -7.74 -0.76 1.05
N GLN A 13 -8.87 -0.70 0.35
CA GLN A 13 -9.78 0.43 0.35
C GLN A 13 -11.14 -0.05 0.84
N GLN A 14 -11.74 0.72 1.73
CA GLN A 14 -13.01 0.39 2.38
C GLN A 14 -13.92 1.61 2.36
N LYS A 15 -15.21 1.38 2.16
CA LYS A 15 -16.23 2.41 2.29
C LYS A 15 -17.43 1.85 3.03
N ASN A 16 -17.89 2.59 4.04
CA ASN A 16 -18.96 2.15 4.91
C ASN A 16 -20.30 2.16 4.18
N ARG A 17 -21.20 1.29 4.64
CA ARG A 17 -22.63 1.37 4.31
C ARG A 17 -23.19 2.76 4.59
N ASN A 18 -24.10 3.23 3.73
CA ASN A 18 -24.77 4.50 3.93
C ASN A 18 -25.47 4.57 5.32
N GLY A 19 -25.26 5.68 6.03
CA GLY A 19 -25.79 5.89 7.38
C GLY A 19 -24.93 5.28 8.52
N GLN A 20 -23.88 4.52 8.22
CA GLN A 20 -22.96 3.97 9.22
C GLN A 20 -21.66 4.77 9.32
N ARG A 21 -21.19 4.96 10.56
CA ARG A 21 -19.93 5.66 10.83
C ARG A 21 -18.70 4.75 10.83
N ILE A 22 -18.90 3.45 10.98
CA ILE A 22 -17.85 2.44 11.14
C ILE A 22 -18.13 1.32 10.13
N CYS A 23 -17.09 0.89 9.42
CA CYS A 23 -17.15 -0.25 8.50
C CYS A 23 -17.25 -1.56 9.30
N GLY A 24 -18.21 -2.41 8.95
CA GLY A 24 -18.32 -3.78 9.47
C GLY A 24 -17.15 -4.66 9.08
N ASP A 25 -16.48 -4.35 7.97
CA ASP A 25 -15.34 -5.09 7.45
C ASP A 25 -14.02 -4.68 8.12
N VAL A 26 -13.14 -5.65 8.32
CA VAL A 26 -11.81 -5.43 8.89
C VAL A 26 -10.74 -6.03 7.99
N PHE A 27 -9.75 -5.20 7.68
CA PHE A 27 -8.57 -5.58 6.94
C PHE A 27 -7.33 -5.50 7.84
N LEU A 28 -6.54 -6.57 7.87
CA LEU A 28 -5.25 -6.62 8.56
C LEU A 28 -4.17 -7.10 7.58
N SER A 29 -3.00 -6.47 7.61
CA SER A 29 -1.83 -6.89 6.87
C SER A 29 -0.62 -6.83 7.78
N ARG A 30 0.20 -7.89 7.77
CA ARG A 30 1.41 -7.95 8.58
C ARG A 30 2.56 -8.55 7.78
N LYS A 31 3.68 -7.84 7.76
CA LYS A 31 4.98 -8.35 7.29
C LYS A 31 5.71 -8.97 8.48
N VAL A 32 6.01 -10.26 8.42
CA VAL A 32 6.83 -10.98 9.40
C VAL A 32 8.25 -11.00 8.85
N LYS A 33 9.08 -10.03 9.28
CA LYS A 33 10.42 -9.79 8.71
C LYS A 33 11.36 -10.97 8.95
N GLU A 34 11.22 -11.62 10.11
CA GLU A 34 12.07 -12.75 10.53
C GLU A 34 11.86 -13.99 9.65
N GLU A 35 10.68 -14.14 9.07
CA GLU A 35 10.26 -15.31 8.28
C GLU A 35 10.10 -14.97 6.79
N SER A 36 10.40 -13.74 6.36
CA SER A 36 10.17 -13.28 4.99
C SER A 36 8.75 -13.62 4.50
N ARG A 37 7.74 -13.30 5.32
CA ARG A 37 6.33 -13.61 5.06
C ARG A 37 5.44 -12.38 5.11
N VAL A 38 4.40 -12.38 4.28
CA VAL A 38 3.33 -11.38 4.31
C VAL A 38 2.01 -12.09 4.49
N VAL A 39 1.31 -11.80 5.60
CA VAL A 39 -0.02 -12.33 5.87
C VAL A 39 -1.03 -11.20 5.73
N VAL A 40 -2.04 -11.43 4.90
CA VAL A 40 -3.12 -10.50 4.60
C VAL A 40 -4.45 -11.15 4.98
N VAL A 41 -5.30 -10.41 5.69
CA VAL A 41 -6.62 -10.90 6.12
C VAL A 41 -7.67 -9.85 5.82
N LEU A 42 -8.75 -10.25 5.14
CA LEU A 42 -9.96 -9.46 4.99
C LEU A 42 -11.12 -10.25 5.58
N SER A 43 -11.82 -9.67 6.56
CA SER A 43 -13.00 -10.29 7.20
C SER A 43 -14.18 -9.33 7.11
N ASP A 44 -15.34 -9.85 6.73
CA ASP A 44 -16.61 -9.15 6.81
C ASP A 44 -17.41 -9.73 7.99
N GLY A 45 -17.86 -8.83 8.85
CA GLY A 45 -18.62 -9.15 10.04
C GLY A 45 -20.10 -9.07 9.74
N MET A 46 -20.86 -10.10 10.09
CA MET A 46 -22.28 -10.18 9.76
C MET A 46 -23.05 -8.94 10.26
N GLY A 47 -23.66 -8.21 9.33
CA GLY A 47 -24.41 -6.98 9.59
C GLY A 47 -23.62 -5.75 9.15
N HIS A 48 -23.68 -4.67 9.95
CA HIS A 48 -22.95 -3.44 9.65
C HIS A 48 -22.69 -2.67 10.96
N GLY A 49 -21.79 -1.69 10.90
CA GLY A 49 -21.47 -0.83 12.04
C GLY A 49 -20.65 -1.55 13.13
N VAL A 50 -20.78 -1.09 14.38
CA VAL A 50 -19.89 -1.51 15.49
C VAL A 50 -19.93 -3.02 15.75
N LYS A 51 -21.12 -3.63 15.71
CA LYS A 51 -21.26 -5.07 16.00
C LYS A 51 -20.52 -5.92 14.96
N ALA A 52 -20.72 -5.61 13.68
CA ALA A 52 -20.01 -6.26 12.58
C ALA A 52 -18.49 -6.07 12.72
N ASN A 53 -18.05 -4.83 12.96
CA ASN A 53 -16.64 -4.51 13.09
C ASN A 53 -15.93 -5.29 14.22
N VAL A 54 -16.58 -5.46 15.38
CA VAL A 54 -16.03 -6.26 16.48
C VAL A 54 -15.86 -7.73 16.09
N LEU A 55 -16.86 -8.30 15.41
CA LEU A 55 -16.83 -9.69 14.95
C LEU A 55 -15.76 -9.90 13.88
N ALA A 56 -15.67 -9.00 12.91
CA ALA A 56 -14.62 -9.01 11.90
C ALA A 56 -13.23 -8.83 12.52
N THR A 57 -13.09 -7.97 13.53
CA THR A 57 -11.81 -7.75 14.24
C THR A 57 -11.34 -9.02 14.95
N LEU A 58 -12.22 -9.69 15.68
CA LEU A 58 -11.90 -10.95 16.36
C LEU A 58 -11.44 -12.01 15.34
N THR A 59 -12.18 -12.14 14.25
CA THR A 59 -11.89 -13.10 13.16
C THR A 59 -10.56 -12.81 12.50
N ALA A 60 -10.35 -11.56 12.06
CA ALA A 60 -9.14 -11.14 11.39
C ALA A 60 -7.90 -11.30 12.29
N THR A 61 -8.02 -10.95 13.57
CA THR A 61 -6.92 -11.07 14.55
C THR A 61 -6.57 -12.53 14.81
N MET A 62 -7.56 -13.40 15.00
CA MET A 62 -7.33 -14.84 15.16
C MET A 62 -6.67 -15.43 13.91
N ALA A 63 -7.22 -15.14 12.74
CA ALA A 63 -6.71 -15.63 11.46
C ALA A 63 -5.26 -15.19 11.22
N LEU A 64 -4.95 -13.92 11.48
CA LEU A 64 -3.59 -13.38 11.37
C LEU A 64 -2.62 -14.10 12.31
N ASN A 65 -2.99 -14.33 13.58
CA ASN A 65 -2.12 -14.97 14.54
C ASN A 65 -1.93 -16.47 14.24
N PHE A 66 -2.97 -17.19 13.83
CA PHE A 66 -2.85 -18.62 13.52
C PHE A 66 -2.15 -18.89 12.20
N ALA A 67 -2.30 -18.01 11.21
CA ALA A 67 -1.51 -18.08 9.98
C ALA A 67 -0.02 -18.00 10.31
N ARG A 68 0.39 -17.08 11.19
CA ARG A 68 1.80 -16.94 11.60
C ARG A 68 2.40 -18.23 12.18
N GLU A 69 1.63 -19.02 12.91
CA GLU A 69 2.11 -20.25 13.56
C GLU A 69 2.36 -21.46 12.62
N HIS A 70 2.36 -21.27 11.28
CA HIS A 70 2.56 -22.33 10.27
C HIS A 70 1.61 -23.53 10.42
N LYS A 71 0.41 -23.29 10.94
CA LYS A 71 -0.63 -24.33 10.99
C LYS A 71 -1.11 -24.61 9.57
N GLN A 72 -1.37 -25.88 9.26
CA GLN A 72 -2.02 -26.26 8.01
C GLN A 72 -3.33 -25.47 7.85
N ALA A 73 -3.66 -25.09 6.62
CA ALA A 73 -4.81 -24.22 6.33
C ALA A 73 -6.12 -24.77 6.93
N GLU A 74 -6.29 -26.09 6.90
CA GLU A 74 -7.37 -26.86 7.53
C GLU A 74 -7.47 -26.62 9.04
N ARG A 75 -6.32 -26.62 9.73
CA ARG A 75 -6.26 -26.42 11.18
C ARG A 75 -6.51 -24.97 11.57
N ILE A 76 -6.03 -24.01 10.77
CA ILE A 76 -6.33 -22.57 10.95
C ILE A 76 -7.83 -22.36 10.85
N ALA A 77 -8.42 -22.86 9.76
CA ALA A 77 -9.85 -22.88 9.52
C ALA A 77 -10.63 -23.48 10.70
N GLU A 78 -10.26 -24.69 11.13
CA GLU A 78 -10.93 -25.37 12.23
C GLU A 78 -10.91 -24.56 13.54
N ILE A 79 -9.77 -23.99 13.90
CA ILE A 79 -9.62 -23.22 15.14
C ILE A 79 -10.45 -21.92 15.07
N ILE A 80 -10.39 -21.19 13.95
CA ILE A 80 -11.21 -19.99 13.77
C ILE A 80 -12.68 -20.36 13.93
N MET A 81 -13.14 -21.38 13.21
CA MET A 81 -14.55 -21.77 13.18
C MET A 81 -15.06 -22.34 14.51
N ASN A 82 -14.20 -22.99 15.30
CA ASN A 82 -14.57 -23.47 16.63
C ASN A 82 -14.67 -22.31 17.64
N THR A 83 -13.78 -21.31 17.50
CA THR A 83 -13.70 -20.14 18.39
C THR A 83 -14.75 -19.09 18.06
N LEU A 84 -15.12 -18.94 16.80
CA LEU A 84 -16.17 -18.02 16.40
C LEU A 84 -17.48 -18.41 17.10
N PRO A 85 -18.20 -17.45 17.70
CA PRO A 85 -19.51 -17.73 18.24
C PRO A 85 -20.47 -18.08 17.07
N VAL A 86 -21.63 -18.64 17.35
CA VAL A 86 -22.66 -18.90 16.33
C VAL A 86 -23.86 -18.01 16.64
N CYS A 87 -24.41 -17.34 15.63
CA CYS A 87 -25.55 -16.47 15.84
C CYS A 87 -26.75 -17.27 16.34
N SER A 88 -27.26 -16.95 17.52
CA SER A 88 -28.40 -17.63 18.14
C SER A 88 -29.69 -17.51 17.30
N GLU A 89 -29.86 -16.39 16.57
CA GLU A 89 -31.02 -16.15 15.71
C GLU A 89 -30.88 -16.79 14.32
N ARG A 90 -29.72 -16.65 13.68
CA ARG A 90 -29.51 -17.06 12.27
C ARG A 90 -28.78 -18.39 12.09
N LYS A 91 -28.23 -18.97 13.17
CA LYS A 91 -27.41 -20.21 13.18
C LYS A 91 -26.21 -20.21 12.23
N MET A 92 -25.82 -19.06 11.69
CA MET A 92 -24.66 -18.87 10.82
C MET A 92 -23.43 -18.38 11.60
N SER A 93 -22.24 -18.59 11.04
CA SER A 93 -20.99 -18.00 11.54
C SER A 93 -21.12 -16.48 11.55
N TYR A 94 -20.54 -15.81 12.56
CA TYR A 94 -20.68 -14.36 12.71
C TYR A 94 -19.87 -13.53 11.70
N SER A 95 -19.00 -14.15 10.92
CA SER A 95 -18.10 -13.45 10.00
C SER A 95 -17.60 -14.37 8.89
N THR A 96 -17.35 -13.77 7.73
CA THR A 96 -16.64 -14.35 6.60
C THR A 96 -15.18 -13.94 6.68
N PHE A 97 -14.29 -14.64 5.98
CA PHE A 97 -12.90 -14.20 5.89
C PHE A 97 -12.16 -14.72 4.67
N THR A 98 -11.09 -14.02 4.32
CA THR A 98 -10.07 -14.47 3.39
C THR A 98 -8.71 -14.18 3.99
N VAL A 99 -7.88 -15.21 4.08
CA VAL A 99 -6.48 -15.15 4.52
C VAL A 99 -5.61 -15.45 3.30
N VAL A 100 -4.62 -14.61 3.07
CA VAL A 100 -3.59 -14.83 2.08
C VAL A 100 -2.25 -14.84 2.80
N ASP A 101 -1.57 -15.97 2.70
CA ASP A 101 -0.27 -16.21 3.29
C ASP A 101 0.77 -16.31 2.19
N ILE A 102 1.71 -15.37 2.18
CA ILE A 102 2.68 -15.17 1.10
C ILE A 102 4.07 -15.36 1.65
N GLU A 103 4.74 -16.43 1.21
CA GLU A 103 6.17 -16.63 1.44
C GLU A 103 6.97 -15.87 0.38
N GLU A 104 7.86 -14.98 0.80
CA GLU A 104 8.73 -14.23 -0.11
C GLU A 104 9.68 -15.21 -0.83
N GLY A 105 9.62 -15.26 -2.16
CA GLY A 105 10.36 -16.23 -2.96
C GLY A 105 9.69 -17.63 -3.06
N GLY A 106 8.62 -17.86 -2.30
CA GLY A 106 7.91 -19.13 -2.17
C GLY A 106 6.53 -19.14 -2.80
N LYS A 107 5.57 -19.78 -2.11
CA LYS A 107 4.18 -19.93 -2.57
C LYS A 107 3.27 -18.94 -1.87
N ALA A 108 2.18 -18.59 -2.52
CA ALA A 108 1.05 -17.91 -1.89
C ALA A 108 -0.09 -18.92 -1.68
N THR A 109 -0.56 -19.00 -0.43
CA THR A 109 -1.71 -19.84 -0.04
C THR A 109 -2.87 -18.95 0.34
N ILE A 110 -4.02 -19.19 -0.28
CA ILE A 110 -5.27 -18.50 0.01
C ILE A 110 -6.18 -19.47 0.77
N LEU A 111 -6.82 -18.97 1.82
CA LEU A 111 -7.85 -19.66 2.60
C LEU A 111 -9.06 -18.75 2.69
N GLN A 112 -10.23 -19.24 2.28
CA GLN A 112 -11.44 -18.44 2.16
C GLN A 112 -12.64 -19.17 2.73
N TYR A 113 -13.38 -18.46 3.56
CA TYR A 113 -14.66 -18.89 4.10
C TYR A 113 -15.69 -17.82 3.78
N ASP A 114 -16.66 -18.17 2.92
CA ASP A 114 -17.88 -17.42 2.61
C ASP A 114 -17.72 -16.03 1.96
N ASN A 115 -16.49 -15.49 1.87
CA ASN A 115 -16.20 -14.30 1.06
C ASN A 115 -16.26 -14.60 -0.45
N PRO A 116 -16.55 -13.59 -1.30
CA PRO A 116 -16.45 -13.71 -2.75
C PRO A 116 -15.08 -14.19 -3.21
N ARG A 117 -15.06 -15.03 -4.26
CA ARG A 117 -13.85 -15.70 -4.74
C ARG A 117 -12.70 -14.72 -4.97
N THR A 118 -11.52 -15.05 -4.43
CA THR A 118 -10.31 -14.26 -4.70
C THR A 118 -9.95 -14.38 -6.18
N LEU A 119 -9.86 -13.25 -6.86
CA LEU A 119 -9.46 -13.19 -8.25
C LEU A 119 -7.94 -13.12 -8.35
N ILE A 120 -7.35 -14.00 -9.15
CA ILE A 120 -5.91 -14.05 -9.39
C ILE A 120 -5.67 -13.64 -10.83
N PHE A 121 -4.75 -12.70 -11.04
CA PHE A 121 -4.39 -12.20 -12.37
C PHE A 121 -2.90 -12.43 -12.62
N ARG A 122 -2.58 -12.87 -13.83
CA ARG A 122 -1.23 -12.89 -14.37
C ARG A 122 -1.13 -11.88 -15.50
N GLY A 123 -0.51 -10.74 -15.20
CA GLY A 123 -0.65 -9.54 -16.05
C GLY A 123 -2.12 -9.12 -16.13
N ASN A 124 -2.66 -9.03 -17.35
CA ASN A 124 -4.06 -8.65 -17.59
C ASN A 124 -5.01 -9.84 -17.80
N LYS A 125 -4.59 -11.07 -17.50
CA LYS A 125 -5.41 -12.28 -17.69
C LYS A 125 -5.75 -12.94 -16.37
N PRO A 126 -7.00 -13.37 -16.15
CA PRO A 126 -7.34 -14.22 -15.01
C PRO A 126 -6.51 -15.51 -15.04
N LEU A 127 -5.89 -15.85 -13.92
CA LEU A 127 -5.18 -17.10 -13.72
C LEU A 127 -6.13 -18.08 -13.04
N GLN A 128 -6.45 -19.17 -13.75
CA GLN A 128 -7.21 -20.27 -13.18
C GLN A 128 -6.26 -21.15 -12.37
N VAL A 129 -6.51 -21.25 -11.06
CA VAL A 129 -5.79 -22.14 -10.15
C VAL A 129 -6.75 -23.20 -9.60
N PRO A 130 -6.29 -24.43 -9.36
CA PRO A 130 -7.13 -25.43 -8.73
C PRO A 130 -7.40 -25.04 -7.28
N TRP A 131 -8.67 -25.06 -6.90
CA TRP A 131 -9.09 -24.84 -5.52
C TRP A 131 -9.58 -26.15 -4.91
N ASN A 132 -9.15 -26.37 -3.68
CA ASN A 132 -9.63 -27.45 -2.84
C ASN A 132 -10.77 -26.92 -1.97
N CYS A 133 -11.79 -27.74 -1.74
CA CYS A 133 -12.85 -27.46 -0.77
C CYS A 133 -12.67 -28.42 0.41
N ILE A 134 -12.45 -27.84 1.59
CA ILE A 134 -12.37 -28.54 2.86
C ILE A 134 -13.75 -28.43 3.51
N VAL A 135 -14.44 -29.57 3.62
CA VAL A 135 -15.73 -29.64 4.31
C VAL A 135 -15.48 -29.96 5.78
N MET A 136 -15.97 -29.09 6.66
CA MET A 136 -15.83 -29.29 8.09
C MET A 136 -16.74 -30.42 8.59
N ASN A 137 -16.17 -31.32 9.40
CA ASN A 137 -16.86 -32.51 9.93
C ASN A 137 -17.14 -32.45 11.45
N SER A 138 -16.69 -31.40 12.15
CA SER A 138 -16.92 -31.28 13.59
C SER A 138 -18.40 -31.02 13.92
N GLU A 139 -18.89 -31.50 15.07
CA GLU A 139 -20.32 -31.41 15.44
C GLU A 139 -20.89 -29.98 15.37
N LYS A 140 -20.10 -28.97 15.72
CA LYS A 140 -20.50 -27.55 15.72
C LYS A 140 -20.44 -26.88 14.35
N ASN A 141 -19.62 -27.39 13.43
CA ASN A 141 -19.31 -26.74 12.15
C ASN A 141 -19.59 -27.62 10.93
N ARG A 142 -20.35 -28.70 11.11
CA ARG A 142 -20.64 -29.69 10.08
C ARG A 142 -21.25 -29.05 8.83
N GLY A 143 -20.65 -29.33 7.67
CA GLY A 143 -21.14 -28.89 6.36
C GLY A 143 -20.69 -27.49 5.94
N LYS A 144 -19.87 -26.80 6.75
CA LYS A 144 -19.24 -25.55 6.34
C LYS A 144 -18.09 -25.83 5.37
N GLU A 145 -18.06 -25.07 4.28
CA GLU A 145 -17.10 -25.24 3.20
C GLU A 145 -16.03 -24.16 3.26
N ILE A 146 -14.77 -24.59 3.22
CA ILE A 146 -13.63 -23.70 3.23
C ILE A 146 -12.80 -23.95 2.00
N HIS A 147 -12.62 -22.90 1.21
CA HIS A 147 -11.90 -22.98 -0.04
C HIS A 147 -10.45 -22.61 0.17
N THR A 148 -9.54 -23.41 -0.38
CA THR A 148 -8.11 -23.11 -0.35
C THR A 148 -7.46 -23.35 -1.70
N CYS A 149 -6.50 -22.51 -2.06
CA CYS A 149 -5.62 -22.77 -3.19
C CYS A 149 -4.21 -22.30 -2.86
N THR A 150 -3.24 -22.95 -3.49
CA THR A 150 -1.83 -22.56 -3.41
C THR A 150 -1.30 -22.39 -4.82
N PHE A 151 -0.57 -21.30 -5.06
CA PHE A 151 0.06 -21.04 -6.35
C PHE A 151 1.42 -20.37 -6.16
N GLU A 152 2.25 -20.37 -7.20
CA GLU A 152 3.52 -19.65 -7.23
C GLU A 152 3.30 -18.28 -7.88
N PRO A 153 3.45 -17.18 -7.12
CA PRO A 153 3.35 -15.84 -7.67
C PRO A 153 4.50 -15.55 -8.64
N LEU A 154 4.21 -14.81 -9.71
CA LEU A 154 5.20 -14.24 -10.61
C LEU A 154 5.18 -12.71 -10.55
N LYS A 155 6.25 -12.09 -11.06
CA LYS A 155 6.27 -10.63 -11.25
C LYS A 155 5.07 -10.23 -12.13
N GLU A 156 4.42 -9.15 -11.74
CA GLU A 156 3.18 -8.62 -12.32
C GLU A 156 1.89 -9.38 -12.01
N ASP A 157 1.94 -10.42 -11.18
CA ASP A 157 0.74 -11.08 -10.68
C ASP A 157 0.00 -10.17 -9.67
N ARG A 158 -1.33 -10.28 -9.63
CA ARG A 158 -2.19 -9.53 -8.71
C ARG A 158 -3.25 -10.42 -8.10
N LEU A 159 -3.54 -10.21 -6.82
CA LEU A 159 -4.70 -10.77 -6.14
C LEU A 159 -5.68 -9.66 -5.82
N VAL A 160 -6.95 -9.88 -6.15
CA VAL A 160 -8.05 -9.00 -5.78
C VAL A 160 -8.97 -9.77 -4.84
N ILE A 161 -9.02 -9.32 -3.60
CA ILE A 161 -9.81 -9.88 -2.51
C ILE A 161 -10.87 -8.84 -2.18
N CYS A 162 -12.14 -9.26 -2.07
CA CYS A 162 -13.22 -8.33 -1.75
C CYS A 162 -14.25 -8.97 -0.82
N THR A 163 -15.06 -8.11 -0.21
CA THR A 163 -16.26 -8.50 0.53
C THR A 163 -17.47 -8.48 -0.38
N ASP A 164 -18.56 -9.08 0.08
CA ASP A 164 -19.76 -9.24 -0.74
C ASP A 164 -20.39 -7.89 -1.12
N GLY A 165 -20.24 -6.84 -0.32
CA GLY A 165 -20.64 -5.47 -0.66
C GLY A 165 -20.03 -4.92 -1.96
N ILE A 166 -18.92 -5.49 -2.44
CA ILE A 166 -18.41 -5.21 -3.80
C ILE A 166 -19.22 -5.99 -4.84
N THR A 167 -19.29 -7.32 -4.72
CA THR A 167 -19.94 -8.18 -5.72
C THR A 167 -21.46 -8.01 -5.78
N GLN A 168 -22.10 -7.62 -4.68
CA GLN A 168 -23.53 -7.37 -4.57
C GLN A 168 -23.90 -5.91 -4.88
N SER A 169 -22.91 -5.05 -5.16
CA SER A 169 -23.19 -3.65 -5.50
C SER A 169 -24.11 -3.54 -6.72
N GLY A 170 -25.05 -2.60 -6.66
CA GLY A 170 -26.08 -2.40 -7.69
C GLY A 170 -27.21 -3.43 -7.65
N MET A 171 -27.21 -4.42 -6.75
CA MET A 171 -28.26 -5.45 -6.69
C MET A 171 -29.67 -4.83 -6.61
N GLY A 172 -30.57 -5.36 -7.43
CA GLY A 172 -31.93 -4.87 -7.61
C GLY A 172 -32.07 -3.63 -8.49
N SER A 173 -30.98 -3.13 -9.08
CA SER A 173 -31.05 -2.09 -10.11
C SER A 173 -31.34 -2.68 -11.50
N PRO A 174 -31.87 -1.87 -12.46
CA PRO A 174 -32.06 -2.34 -13.83
C PRO A 174 -30.76 -2.80 -14.52
N ALA A 175 -29.62 -2.18 -14.17
CA ALA A 175 -28.32 -2.51 -14.77
C ALA A 175 -27.68 -3.75 -14.12
N TYR A 176 -27.94 -3.98 -12.83
CA TYR A 176 -27.38 -5.10 -12.07
C TYR A 176 -28.46 -5.81 -11.23
N PRO A 177 -29.41 -6.54 -11.85
CA PRO A 177 -30.49 -7.20 -11.10
C PRO A 177 -29.96 -8.14 -10.00
N PHE A 178 -28.88 -8.86 -10.29
CA PHE A 178 -28.24 -9.83 -9.38
C PHE A 178 -26.96 -9.30 -8.70
N GLY A 179 -26.71 -8.00 -8.77
CA GLY A 179 -25.44 -7.39 -8.33
C GLY A 179 -24.37 -7.37 -9.43
N TRP A 180 -23.23 -6.75 -9.13
CA TRP A 180 -22.11 -6.59 -10.05
C TRP A 180 -21.46 -7.93 -10.44
N GLY A 181 -21.43 -8.88 -9.51
CA GLY A 181 -20.96 -10.24 -9.71
C GLY A 181 -19.45 -10.38 -9.91
N GLU A 182 -18.98 -11.63 -9.87
CA GLU A 182 -17.58 -11.97 -10.10
C GLU A 182 -17.15 -11.65 -11.54
N GLU A 183 -18.02 -11.90 -12.53
CA GLU A 183 -17.73 -11.64 -13.94
C GLU A 183 -17.56 -10.13 -14.22
N GLY A 184 -18.46 -9.30 -13.69
CA GLY A 184 -18.40 -7.84 -13.83
C GLY A 184 -17.17 -7.24 -13.16
N LEU A 185 -16.83 -7.71 -11.95
CA LEU A 185 -15.61 -7.34 -11.26
C LEU A 185 -14.37 -7.77 -12.05
N THR A 186 -14.33 -9.00 -12.55
CA THR A 186 -13.21 -9.55 -13.33
C THR A 186 -12.96 -8.70 -14.59
N GLY A 187 -14.01 -8.43 -15.37
CA GLY A 187 -13.91 -7.61 -16.58
C GLY A 187 -13.38 -6.20 -16.28
N PHE A 188 -13.91 -5.56 -15.23
CA PHE A 188 -13.45 -4.24 -14.82
C PHE A 188 -11.97 -4.22 -14.44
N VAL A 189 -11.51 -5.20 -13.65
CA VAL A 189 -10.10 -5.30 -13.25
C VAL A 189 -9.18 -5.52 -14.46
N ILE A 190 -9.58 -6.36 -15.41
CA ILE A 190 -8.86 -6.56 -16.68
C ILE A 190 -8.71 -5.24 -17.42
N ASP A 191 -9.78 -4.45 -17.53
CA ASP A 191 -9.75 -3.14 -18.20
C ASP A 191 -8.81 -2.16 -17.47
N GLN A 192 -8.84 -2.14 -16.13
CA GLN A 192 -7.97 -1.27 -15.35
C GLN A 192 -6.49 -1.62 -15.52
N ILE A 193 -6.15 -2.91 -15.50
CA ILE A 193 -4.78 -3.39 -15.71
C ILE A 193 -4.34 -3.16 -17.16
N THR A 194 -5.23 -3.36 -18.13
CA THR A 194 -4.92 -3.15 -19.55
C THR A 194 -4.63 -1.67 -19.85
N GLN A 195 -5.40 -0.75 -19.27
CA GLN A 195 -5.16 0.70 -19.41
C GLN A 195 -3.89 1.17 -18.70
N ASN A 196 -3.54 0.56 -17.58
CA ASN A 196 -2.34 0.89 -16.82
C ASN A 196 -1.71 -0.38 -16.21
N PRO A 197 -0.79 -1.05 -16.91
CA PRO A 197 -0.18 -2.29 -16.45
C PRO A 197 0.62 -2.17 -15.14
N VAL A 198 0.99 -0.95 -14.74
CA VAL A 198 1.73 -0.65 -13.51
C VAL A 198 0.85 -0.01 -12.44
N ILE A 199 -0.48 -0.10 -12.57
CA ILE A 199 -1.43 0.39 -11.58
C ILE A 199 -1.11 -0.21 -10.20
N SER A 200 -0.99 0.66 -9.21
CA SER A 200 -0.66 0.27 -7.83
C SER A 200 -1.84 -0.45 -7.17
N ALA A 201 -1.55 -1.28 -6.16
CA ALA A 201 -2.58 -1.98 -5.38
C ALA A 201 -3.60 -0.99 -4.80
N ARG A 202 -3.10 0.14 -4.25
CA ARG A 202 -3.95 1.23 -3.74
C ARG A 202 -4.90 1.80 -4.79
N ARG A 203 -4.39 2.13 -5.98
CA ARG A 203 -5.21 2.76 -7.03
C ARG A 203 -6.23 1.77 -7.58
N LEU A 204 -5.85 0.49 -7.76
CA LEU A 204 -6.76 -0.54 -8.24
C LEU A 204 -7.90 -0.79 -7.23
N ALA A 205 -7.57 -1.00 -5.95
CA ALA A 205 -8.56 -1.15 -4.88
C ALA A 205 -9.51 0.05 -4.81
N SER A 206 -8.99 1.27 -4.91
CA SER A 206 -9.79 2.50 -4.88
C SER A 206 -10.76 2.57 -6.07
N ARG A 207 -10.32 2.19 -7.27
CA ARG A 207 -11.18 2.16 -8.46
C ARG A 207 -12.29 1.11 -8.32
N VAL A 208 -12.00 -0.06 -7.77
CA VAL A 208 -13.00 -1.10 -7.50
C VAL A 208 -14.07 -0.62 -6.53
N VAL A 209 -13.68 -0.08 -5.36
CA VAL A 209 -14.63 0.46 -4.36
C VAL A 209 -15.43 1.63 -4.93
N THR A 210 -14.81 2.49 -5.72
CA THR A 210 -15.50 3.61 -6.38
C THR A 210 -16.53 3.12 -7.39
N MET A 211 -16.22 2.07 -8.14
CA MET A 211 -17.18 1.46 -9.08
C MET A 211 -18.35 0.81 -8.32
N ALA A 212 -18.09 0.05 -7.26
CA ALA A 212 -19.15 -0.53 -6.42
C ALA A 212 -20.07 0.56 -5.85
N ASN A 213 -19.49 1.64 -5.31
CA ASN A 213 -20.26 2.78 -4.84
C ASN A 213 -21.05 3.47 -5.96
N LYS A 214 -20.54 3.53 -7.20
CA LYS A 214 -21.27 4.05 -8.35
C LYS A 214 -22.44 3.15 -8.75
N ASN A 215 -22.27 1.82 -8.69
CA ASN A 215 -23.34 0.84 -8.95
C ASN A 215 -24.51 1.04 -7.99
N ASP A 216 -24.22 1.43 -6.74
CA ASP A 216 -25.21 1.79 -5.71
C ASP A 216 -25.64 3.27 -5.73
N GLN A 217 -25.46 3.99 -6.84
CA GLN A 217 -25.84 5.40 -6.97
C GLN A 217 -25.23 6.30 -5.89
N TYR A 218 -24.00 6.01 -5.48
CA TYR A 218 -23.25 6.68 -4.42
C TYR A 218 -23.82 6.51 -3.00
N LEU A 219 -24.79 5.61 -2.84
CA LEU A 219 -25.44 5.25 -1.57
C LEU A 219 -25.27 3.76 -1.31
N LEU A 220 -24.07 3.36 -0.89
CA LEU A 220 -23.74 1.96 -0.60
C LEU A 220 -24.77 1.29 0.29
N LYS A 221 -25.26 0.14 -0.18
CA LYS A 221 -26.24 -0.67 0.54
C LYS A 221 -25.61 -1.54 1.62
N ASP A 222 -24.33 -1.87 1.47
CA ASP A 222 -23.52 -2.61 2.42
C ASP A 222 -22.11 -2.03 2.60
N ASP A 223 -21.37 -2.54 3.57
CA ASP A 223 -19.95 -2.25 3.73
C ASP A 223 -19.16 -2.83 2.54
N ALA A 224 -18.32 -2.00 1.91
CA ALA A 224 -17.65 -2.34 0.66
C ALA A 224 -16.14 -2.26 0.80
N SER A 225 -15.48 -3.43 0.79
CA SER A 225 -14.03 -3.54 0.97
C SER A 225 -13.35 -4.29 -0.17
N CYS A 226 -12.24 -3.75 -0.64
CA CYS A 226 -11.38 -4.38 -1.65
C CYS A 226 -9.93 -4.27 -1.21
N ALA A 227 -9.26 -5.42 -1.06
CA ALA A 227 -7.83 -5.53 -0.87
C ALA A 227 -7.16 -6.02 -2.15
N VAL A 228 -6.02 -5.42 -2.49
CA VAL A 228 -5.20 -5.84 -3.61
C VAL A 228 -3.80 -6.17 -3.12
N VAL A 229 -3.30 -7.33 -3.55
CA VAL A 229 -1.90 -7.73 -3.42
C VAL A 229 -1.28 -7.67 -4.79
N TYR A 230 -0.15 -7.00 -4.93
CA TYR A 230 0.54 -6.82 -6.20
C TYR A 230 2.01 -7.21 -6.08
N PHE A 231 2.40 -8.24 -6.83
CA PHE A 231 3.76 -8.74 -6.92
C PHE A 231 4.52 -7.97 -7.99
N ARG A 232 5.42 -7.06 -7.60
CA ARG A 232 6.13 -6.20 -8.56
C ARG A 232 7.54 -5.85 -8.12
N GLU A 233 8.30 -5.17 -8.97
CA GLU A 233 9.53 -4.54 -8.51
C GLU A 233 9.23 -3.37 -7.56
N PRO A 234 10.06 -3.17 -6.52
CA PRO A 234 9.93 -2.03 -5.63
C PRO A 234 10.18 -0.74 -6.41
N ARG A 235 9.34 0.27 -6.17
CA ARG A 235 9.56 1.63 -6.68
C ARG A 235 10.58 2.28 -5.79
N ARG A 236 11.77 2.47 -6.34
CA ARG A 236 12.91 3.04 -5.63
C ARG A 236 12.90 4.55 -5.73
N LEU A 237 13.24 5.20 -4.63
CA LEU A 237 13.41 6.64 -4.54
C LEU A 237 14.72 6.97 -3.86
N LEU A 238 15.51 7.85 -4.48
CA LEU A 238 16.71 8.42 -3.89
C LEU A 238 16.42 9.86 -3.50
N LEU A 239 16.55 10.20 -2.22
CA LEU A 239 16.52 11.58 -1.75
C LEU A 239 17.91 11.99 -1.29
N VAL A 240 18.49 12.96 -1.97
CA VAL A 240 19.81 13.51 -1.66
C VAL A 240 19.67 14.86 -1.00
N THR A 241 20.36 15.09 0.11
CA THR A 241 20.39 16.40 0.75
C THR A 241 21.75 16.76 1.35
N GLY A 242 22.22 17.95 1.01
CA GLY A 242 23.53 18.45 1.41
C GLY A 242 24.67 17.86 0.57
N PRO A 243 25.74 18.63 0.31
CA PRO A 243 26.89 18.13 -0.44
C PRO A 243 27.88 17.37 0.46
N PRO A 244 28.82 16.62 -0.13
CA PRO A 244 29.90 15.96 0.59
C PRO A 244 30.85 16.98 1.22
N TYR A 245 31.46 16.63 2.35
CA TYR A 245 32.46 17.50 3.01
C TYR A 245 33.73 17.68 2.16
N GLU A 246 34.22 16.60 1.58
CA GLU A 246 35.39 16.58 0.68
C GLU A 246 34.95 16.75 -0.77
N LYS A 247 35.60 17.67 -1.50
CA LYS A 247 35.28 17.97 -2.89
C LYS A 247 35.55 16.78 -3.82
N GLU A 248 36.49 15.92 -3.47
CA GLU A 248 36.83 14.69 -4.20
C GLU A 248 35.65 13.71 -4.24
N LYS A 249 34.75 13.80 -3.25
CA LYS A 249 33.52 12.98 -3.18
C LYS A 249 32.37 13.54 -4.00
N ASP A 250 32.51 14.72 -4.62
CA ASP A 250 31.48 15.31 -5.48
C ASP A 250 31.17 14.38 -6.67
N ALA A 251 32.20 13.84 -7.33
CA ALA A 251 32.06 12.91 -8.45
C ALA A 251 31.37 11.59 -8.02
N VAL A 252 31.63 11.13 -6.80
CA VAL A 252 31.01 9.93 -6.23
C VAL A 252 29.52 10.17 -5.99
N LEU A 253 29.15 11.33 -5.43
CA LEU A 253 27.75 11.69 -5.22
C LEU A 253 27.01 11.79 -6.56
N ALA A 254 27.59 12.47 -7.54
CA ALA A 254 27.01 12.61 -8.87
C ALA A 254 26.81 11.25 -9.56
N GLY A 255 27.82 10.37 -9.50
CA GLY A 255 27.73 9.01 -10.04
C GLY A 255 26.66 8.15 -9.34
N MET A 256 26.49 8.31 -8.02
CA MET A 256 25.42 7.64 -7.27
C MET A 256 24.03 8.11 -7.72
N VAL A 257 23.84 9.42 -7.92
CA VAL A 257 22.57 9.97 -8.43
C VAL A 257 22.31 9.50 -9.85
N ASP A 258 23.32 9.54 -10.73
CA ASP A 258 23.14 9.17 -12.13
C ASP A 258 22.83 7.68 -12.31
N GLY A 259 23.59 6.81 -11.63
CA GLY A 259 23.46 5.36 -11.69
C GLY A 259 22.26 4.78 -10.92
N PHE A 260 21.53 5.58 -10.14
CA PHE A 260 20.39 5.08 -9.38
C PHE A 260 19.20 4.74 -10.29
N ASN A 261 18.75 3.49 -10.24
CA ASN A 261 17.57 3.02 -10.96
C ASN A 261 16.31 3.25 -10.12
N GLY A 262 15.68 4.41 -10.30
CA GLY A 262 14.49 4.84 -9.58
C GLY A 262 14.28 6.34 -9.70
N LYS A 263 13.27 6.86 -8.98
CA LYS A 263 13.03 8.30 -8.91
C LYS A 263 14.10 8.98 -8.07
N LYS A 264 14.44 10.24 -8.37
CA LYS A 264 15.52 10.99 -7.72
C LYS A 264 15.04 12.37 -7.31
N ILE A 265 15.27 12.73 -6.05
CA ILE A 265 15.00 14.04 -5.48
C ILE A 265 16.31 14.62 -4.96
N ILE A 266 16.60 15.87 -5.31
CA ILE A 266 17.72 16.62 -4.73
C ILE A 266 17.15 17.78 -3.91
N CYS A 267 17.50 17.84 -2.64
CA CYS A 267 17.14 18.92 -1.72
C CYS A 267 18.41 19.68 -1.31
N GLY A 268 18.65 20.84 -1.92
CA GLY A 268 19.86 21.63 -1.68
C GLY A 268 20.33 22.34 -2.94
N GLY A 269 20.27 23.68 -3.01
CA GLY A 269 20.80 24.45 -4.15
C GLY A 269 22.27 24.14 -4.44
N THR A 270 23.14 24.24 -3.43
CA THR A 270 24.56 23.87 -3.59
C THR A 270 24.75 22.39 -3.95
N THR A 271 23.84 21.52 -3.50
CA THR A 271 23.92 20.08 -3.80
C THR A 271 23.56 19.81 -5.26
N SER A 272 22.51 20.47 -5.76
CA SER A 272 22.14 20.40 -7.17
C SER A 272 23.22 20.98 -8.07
N ASP A 273 23.82 22.11 -7.70
CA ASP A 273 24.89 22.75 -8.49
C ASP A 273 26.12 21.84 -8.64
N ILE A 274 26.51 21.16 -7.56
CA ILE A 274 27.63 20.20 -7.58
C ILE A 274 27.31 19.03 -8.50
N ILE A 275 26.11 18.44 -8.37
CA ILE A 275 25.70 17.30 -9.21
C ILE A 275 25.61 17.73 -10.67
N ALA A 276 25.03 18.90 -10.95
CA ALA A 276 24.93 19.46 -12.30
C ALA A 276 26.30 19.70 -12.93
N ARG A 277 27.26 20.24 -12.16
CA ARG A 277 28.65 20.44 -12.61
C ARG A 277 29.32 19.13 -12.98
N GLU A 278 29.25 18.12 -12.11
CA GLU A 278 29.91 16.82 -12.32
C GLU A 278 29.28 16.04 -13.48
N LEU A 279 27.95 16.13 -13.65
CA LEU A 279 27.24 15.48 -14.75
C LEU A 279 27.20 16.30 -16.05
N LYS A 280 27.70 17.54 -16.02
CA LYS A 280 27.63 18.52 -17.13
C LYS A 280 26.20 18.73 -17.63
N ARG A 281 25.26 18.92 -16.71
CA ARG A 281 23.83 19.15 -16.99
C ARG A 281 23.42 20.55 -16.57
N GLU A 282 22.41 21.09 -17.23
CA GLU A 282 21.84 22.40 -16.87
C GLU A 282 20.66 22.23 -15.91
N ILE A 283 20.60 23.10 -14.91
CA ILE A 283 19.44 23.25 -14.02
C ILE A 283 18.55 24.34 -14.60
N LYS A 284 17.24 24.05 -14.67
CA LYS A 284 16.21 25.00 -15.07
C LYS A 284 15.32 25.30 -13.87
N ASP A 285 15.34 26.55 -13.43
CA ASP A 285 14.49 26.99 -12.33
C ASP A 285 13.08 27.28 -12.82
N SER A 286 12.09 26.87 -12.01
CA SER A 286 10.72 27.32 -12.19
C SER A 286 10.55 28.71 -11.58
N PHE A 287 9.73 29.55 -12.23
CA PHE A 287 9.31 30.84 -11.67
C PHE A 287 7.88 30.77 -11.08
N GLU A 288 7.30 29.58 -10.99
CA GLU A 288 6.02 29.36 -10.34
C GLU A 288 6.21 29.12 -8.84
N PHE A 289 5.50 29.89 -8.02
CA PHE A 289 5.50 29.80 -6.55
C PHE A 289 4.16 29.23 -6.05
N PRO A 290 3.96 27.91 -6.13
CA PRO A 290 2.73 27.27 -5.67
C PRO A 290 2.59 27.26 -4.14
N ASP A 291 3.68 27.53 -3.42
CA ASP A 291 3.74 27.60 -1.96
C ASP A 291 4.38 28.94 -1.57
N PRO A 292 3.69 29.82 -0.81
CA PRO A 292 4.22 31.13 -0.45
C PRO A 292 5.38 31.06 0.55
N GLU A 293 5.59 29.94 1.24
CA GLU A 293 6.62 29.78 2.27
C GLU A 293 7.89 29.11 1.74
N LEU A 294 7.85 28.53 0.54
CA LEU A 294 8.96 27.77 -0.04
C LEU A 294 9.41 28.34 -1.39
N PRO A 295 10.72 28.32 -1.68
CA PRO A 295 11.23 28.60 -3.02
C PRO A 295 10.63 27.66 -4.08
N PRO A 296 10.65 28.04 -5.36
CA PRO A 296 10.11 27.22 -6.42
C PRO A 296 10.99 25.99 -6.64
N VAL A 297 10.45 25.01 -7.37
CA VAL A 297 11.21 23.81 -7.74
C VAL A 297 12.13 24.09 -8.93
N SER A 298 13.20 23.31 -9.04
CA SER A 298 14.06 23.31 -10.23
C SER A 298 14.02 21.93 -10.90
N ALA A 299 14.41 21.86 -12.17
CA ALA A 299 14.46 20.65 -12.96
C ALA A 299 15.85 20.45 -13.57
N MET A 300 16.28 19.19 -13.67
CA MET A 300 17.52 18.79 -14.33
C MET A 300 17.30 17.43 -14.99
N GLU A 301 17.91 17.20 -16.14
CA GLU A 301 17.81 15.90 -16.82
C GLU A 301 18.28 14.75 -15.92
N GLY A 302 17.47 13.70 -15.86
CA GLY A 302 17.74 12.52 -15.04
C GLY A 302 17.44 12.70 -13.54
N VAL A 303 16.79 13.78 -13.12
CA VAL A 303 16.30 14.01 -11.75
C VAL A 303 14.84 14.44 -11.77
N ASP A 304 13.99 13.82 -10.94
CA ASP A 304 12.54 14.06 -10.95
C ASP A 304 12.14 15.36 -10.26
N LEU A 305 12.88 15.80 -9.24
CA LEU A 305 12.55 16.98 -8.45
C LEU A 305 13.79 17.60 -7.78
N ILE A 306 13.99 18.90 -7.97
CA ILE A 306 14.99 19.69 -7.22
C ILE A 306 14.27 20.73 -6.37
N THR A 307 14.64 20.84 -5.09
CA THR A 307 14.06 21.79 -4.12
C THR A 307 15.14 22.46 -3.28
N GLU A 308 14.74 23.47 -2.49
CA GLU A 308 15.66 24.27 -1.68
C GLU A 308 16.59 23.42 -0.82
N GLY A 309 16.09 22.54 0.05
CA GLY A 309 16.92 21.95 1.08
C GLY A 309 16.18 21.76 2.39
N ILE A 310 16.73 22.30 3.47
CA ILE A 310 16.29 22.00 4.83
C ILE A 310 14.93 22.61 5.17
N LEU A 311 14.57 23.76 4.60
CA LEU A 311 13.27 24.39 4.82
C LEU A 311 12.17 23.52 4.21
N THR A 312 12.39 23.05 2.98
CA THR A 312 11.45 22.15 2.30
C THR A 312 11.30 20.83 3.06
N LEU A 313 12.40 20.21 3.51
CA LEU A 313 12.36 18.97 4.28
C LEU A 313 11.69 19.14 5.66
N SER A 314 11.85 20.31 6.29
CA SER A 314 11.17 20.63 7.55
C SER A 314 9.65 20.71 7.35
N LYS A 315 9.18 21.31 6.24
CA LYS A 315 7.76 21.32 5.88
C LYS A 315 7.23 19.93 5.52
N VAL A 316 8.05 19.08 4.88
CA VAL A 316 7.71 17.66 4.64
C VAL A 316 7.43 16.92 5.96
N VAL A 317 8.25 17.15 7.00
CA VAL A 317 8.00 16.57 8.33
C VAL A 317 6.63 17.00 8.85
N LEU A 318 6.29 18.30 8.80
CA LEU A 318 5.00 18.80 9.27
C LEU A 318 3.83 18.14 8.53
N ILE A 319 3.91 18.06 7.20
CA ILE A 319 2.87 17.41 6.38
C ILE A 319 2.72 15.93 6.78
N LEU A 320 3.82 15.20 7.00
CA LEU A 320 3.78 13.78 7.40
C LEU A 320 3.23 13.59 8.82
N GLN A 321 3.51 14.52 9.75
CA GLN A 321 3.00 14.48 11.11
C GLN A 321 1.47 14.60 11.16
N ASP A 322 0.89 15.44 10.33
CA ASP A 322 -0.58 15.64 10.27
C ASP A 322 -1.25 14.77 9.20
N TYR A 323 -0.46 13.97 8.48
CA TYR A 323 -0.94 13.13 7.39
C TYR A 323 -1.97 12.11 7.87
N ASN A 324 -3.12 12.10 7.19
CA ASN A 324 -4.20 11.14 7.32
C ASN A 324 -4.86 10.90 5.94
N ASN A 325 -5.84 10.00 5.88
CA ASN A 325 -6.49 9.62 4.62
C ASN A 325 -7.24 10.78 3.92
N ASN A 326 -7.56 11.85 4.63
CA ASN A 326 -8.23 13.04 4.09
C ASN A 326 -7.26 14.17 3.74
N THR A 327 -5.95 13.99 3.95
CA THR A 327 -4.96 15.03 3.63
C THR A 327 -4.86 15.23 2.11
N VAL A 328 -5.29 16.41 1.65
CA VAL A 328 -5.15 16.83 0.26
C VAL A 328 -3.81 17.53 0.10
N LEU A 329 -2.91 16.91 -0.66
CA LEU A 329 -1.59 17.47 -0.96
C LEU A 329 -1.71 18.55 -2.05
N GLY A 330 -1.13 19.72 -1.80
CA GLY A 330 -1.04 20.84 -2.73
C GLY A 330 -0.07 20.60 -3.89
N LYS A 331 0.30 21.67 -4.59
CA LYS A 331 1.31 21.64 -5.66
C LYS A 331 2.69 22.12 -5.18
N GLY A 332 2.83 22.42 -3.89
CA GLY A 332 4.07 22.93 -3.31
C GLY A 332 5.25 21.94 -3.42
N PRO A 333 6.50 22.41 -3.30
CA PRO A 333 7.69 21.55 -3.31
C PRO A 333 7.61 20.43 -2.25
N ALA A 334 7.19 20.77 -1.04
CA ALA A 334 7.04 19.79 0.05
C ALA A 334 5.93 18.77 -0.24
N ASP A 335 4.78 19.21 -0.79
CA ASP A 335 3.71 18.31 -1.21
C ASP A 335 4.18 17.30 -2.28
N GLN A 336 4.97 17.77 -3.24
CA GLN A 336 5.53 16.93 -4.30
C GLN A 336 6.49 15.88 -3.72
N ILE A 337 7.35 16.23 -2.78
CA ILE A 337 8.19 15.26 -2.06
C ILE A 337 7.32 14.23 -1.34
N VAL A 338 6.30 14.64 -0.59
CA VAL A 338 5.39 13.71 0.11
C VAL A 338 4.67 12.78 -0.85
N ARG A 339 4.25 13.27 -2.02
CA ARG A 339 3.66 12.42 -3.08
C ARG A 339 4.65 11.37 -3.56
N LEU A 340 5.89 11.76 -3.84
CA LEU A 340 6.94 10.84 -4.29
C LEU A 340 7.30 9.81 -3.21
N LEU A 341 7.46 10.23 -1.95
CA LEU A 341 7.70 9.33 -0.82
C LEU A 341 6.59 8.28 -0.71
N ARG A 342 5.32 8.69 -0.81
CA ARG A 342 4.15 7.80 -0.71
C ARG A 342 4.01 6.84 -1.90
N GLU A 343 4.56 7.19 -3.06
CA GLU A 343 4.51 6.34 -4.25
C GLU A 343 5.66 5.33 -4.32
N SER A 344 6.60 5.40 -3.36
CA SER A 344 7.84 4.63 -3.34
C SER A 344 7.82 3.59 -2.23
N ASP A 345 8.44 2.44 -2.48
CA ASP A 345 8.49 1.32 -1.53
C ASP A 345 9.86 1.19 -0.85
N GLU A 346 10.91 1.59 -1.56
CA GLU A 346 12.29 1.59 -1.07
C GLU A 346 12.84 3.00 -1.22
N ILE A 347 13.15 3.63 -0.09
CA ILE A 347 13.56 5.04 -0.04
C ILE A 347 14.98 5.10 0.51
N HIS A 348 15.92 5.54 -0.32
CA HIS A 348 17.32 5.75 0.04
C HIS A 348 17.54 7.22 0.35
N PHE A 349 18.08 7.50 1.53
CA PHE A 349 18.49 8.84 1.91
C PHE A 349 20.02 8.96 1.82
N VAL A 350 20.49 9.93 1.05
CA VAL A 350 21.91 10.31 1.00
C VAL A 350 22.05 11.68 1.63
N ILE A 351 22.76 11.71 2.75
CA ILE A 351 22.91 12.92 3.57
C ILE A 351 24.36 13.38 3.50
N GLY A 352 24.59 14.51 2.83
CA GLY A 352 25.88 15.16 2.77
C GLY A 352 26.31 15.72 4.12
N THR A 353 27.62 15.69 4.34
CA THR A 353 28.27 16.07 5.60
C THR A 353 28.91 17.46 5.56
N ARG A 354 28.78 18.20 4.46
CA ARG A 354 29.29 19.57 4.40
C ARG A 354 28.44 20.51 5.24
N ILE A 355 29.13 21.33 6.01
CA ILE A 355 28.59 22.44 6.78
C ILE A 355 28.62 23.68 5.87
N ASN A 356 27.54 24.46 5.86
CA ASN A 356 27.41 25.58 4.92
C ASN A 356 28.33 26.73 5.34
N GLU A 357 29.29 27.11 4.49
CA GLU A 357 30.32 28.13 4.81
C GLU A 357 29.74 29.56 4.90
N ALA A 358 28.53 29.79 4.37
CA ALA A 358 27.85 31.09 4.36
C ALA A 358 27.30 31.55 5.73
N HIS A 359 27.29 30.66 6.73
CA HIS A 359 26.94 30.99 8.11
C HIS A 359 28.16 30.73 8.99
N GLN A 360 29.04 31.71 9.21
CA GLN A 360 30.15 31.62 10.16
C GLN A 360 29.69 31.97 11.59
N ASP A 361 28.76 31.20 12.15
CA ASP A 361 28.42 31.27 13.57
C ASP A 361 29.11 30.10 14.33
N PRO A 362 29.93 30.33 15.37
CA PRO A 362 30.60 29.28 16.12
C PRO A 362 29.70 28.20 16.76
N ASN A 363 28.36 28.33 16.68
CA ASN A 363 27.38 27.31 17.05
C ASN A 363 27.03 26.29 15.92
N LEU A 364 27.82 26.20 14.83
CA LEU A 364 27.47 25.47 13.61
C LEU A 364 27.44 23.91 13.57
N PRO A 365 27.72 23.11 14.63
CA PRO A 365 27.35 21.69 14.61
C PRO A 365 25.84 21.47 14.40
N VAL A 366 25.03 22.49 14.72
CA VAL A 366 23.57 22.45 14.76
C VAL A 366 22.93 22.20 13.39
N GLU A 367 23.43 22.74 12.27
CA GLU A 367 22.74 22.59 10.97
C GLU A 367 22.82 21.16 10.40
N LEU A 368 23.98 20.52 10.54
CA LEU A 368 24.19 19.13 10.12
C LEU A 368 23.44 18.16 11.04
N GLU A 369 23.39 18.46 12.34
CA GLU A 369 22.51 17.77 13.29
C GLU A 369 21.04 17.96 12.93
N ILE A 370 20.61 19.16 12.55
CA ILE A 370 19.24 19.45 12.11
C ILE A 370 18.91 18.63 10.86
N ARG A 371 19.75 18.62 9.82
CA ARG A 371 19.49 17.84 8.58
C ARG A 371 19.37 16.34 8.87
N ARG A 372 20.31 15.77 9.63
CA ARG A 372 20.26 14.36 10.03
C ARG A 372 19.01 14.05 10.86
N THR A 373 18.64 14.94 11.77
CA THR A 373 17.46 14.78 12.63
C THR A 373 16.17 14.84 11.83
N VAL A 374 16.05 15.80 10.91
CA VAL A 374 14.89 15.95 10.01
C VAL A 374 14.73 14.71 9.14
N VAL A 375 15.79 14.23 8.49
CA VAL A 375 15.72 13.03 7.65
C VAL A 375 15.38 11.78 8.47
N LYS A 376 15.98 11.59 9.66
CA LYS A 376 15.61 10.50 10.57
C LYS A 376 14.14 10.57 10.99
N ARG A 377 13.62 11.77 11.20
CA ARG A 377 12.22 11.98 11.55
C ARG A 377 11.28 11.65 10.38
N ILE A 378 11.65 12.02 9.15
CA ILE A 378 10.92 11.62 7.95
C ILE A 378 10.90 10.09 7.84
N ALA A 379 12.06 9.43 7.95
CA ALA A 379 12.16 7.97 7.87
C ALA A 379 11.27 7.28 8.92
N ARG A 380 11.32 7.73 10.18
CA ARG A 380 10.48 7.22 11.26
C ARG A 380 8.98 7.41 10.98
N LEU A 381 8.57 8.59 10.52
CA LEU A 381 7.16 8.86 10.21
C LEU A 381 6.65 8.00 9.05
N LEU A 382 7.50 7.70 8.07
CA LEU A 382 7.17 6.79 6.97
C LEU A 382 6.95 5.36 7.49
N GLU A 383 7.85 4.87 8.35
CA GLU A 383 7.75 3.54 8.97
C GLU A 383 6.54 3.39 9.92
N GLU A 384 6.16 4.46 10.64
CA GLU A 384 5.04 4.39 11.59
C GLU A 384 3.66 4.55 10.92
N LYS A 385 3.57 5.30 9.81
CA LYS A 385 2.27 5.71 9.24
C LYS A 385 1.98 5.19 7.83
N LEU A 386 2.99 4.87 7.03
CA LEU A 386 2.83 4.70 5.58
C LEU A 386 3.39 3.37 5.04
N LEU A 387 4.33 2.74 5.75
CA LEU A 387 4.94 1.44 5.44
C LEU A 387 4.55 0.39 6.49
#